data_AF-A0AAQ6IHE2-F1
#
_entry.id   AF-A0AAQ6IHE2-F1
#
_cell.length_a   1.000
_cell.length_b   1.000
_cell.length_c   1.000
_cell.angle_alpha   90.00
_cell.angle_beta   90.00
_cell.angle_gamma   90.00
#
_symmetry.space_group_name_H-M   'P 1'
#
loop_
_entity.id
_entity.type
_entity.pdbx_description
1 polymer ?
#
loop_
_entity_poly.entity_id
_entity_poly.type
_entity_poly.pdbx_seq_one_letter_code
_entity_poly.pdbx_strand_id
1 'polypeptide(L)'
;MSEVVIFSGPLPMRRGDITYSRLWSLNRWMSRWCSENNVGFIDNWSTFEGKPGLLGRDGVHPTREGAALISCSIAHSLRSGLASR
;
A
#
# COMPACT_ATOMS: atom_id res chain seq x y z
N MET A 1 -7.35 24.71 7.97
CA MET A 1 -7.19 23.52 7.11
C MET A 1 -6.88 22.35 8.02
N SER A 2 -7.69 21.29 8.02
CA SER A 2 -7.28 20.02 8.63
C SER A 2 -6.51 19.23 7.58
N GLU A 3 -5.26 18.89 7.85
CA GLU A 3 -4.42 18.12 6.93
C GLU A 3 -4.91 16.66 6.87
N VAL A 4 -5.04 16.09 5.67
CA VAL A 4 -5.31 14.66 5.50
C VAL A 4 -3.99 13.92 5.44
N VAL A 5 -3.76 13.01 6.39
CA VAL A 5 -2.62 12.09 6.35
C VAL A 5 -3.11 10.74 5.86
N ILE A 6 -2.45 10.22 4.82
CA ILE A 6 -2.69 8.88 4.28
C ILE A 6 -1.36 8.13 4.23
N PHE A 7 -1.34 6.92 4.78
CA PHE A 7 -0.21 6.02 4.66
C PHE A 7 -0.42 5.05 3.50
N SER A 8 0.58 4.93 2.63
CA SER A 8 0.64 3.89 1.61
C SER A 8 1.37 2.68 2.19
N GLY A 9 0.66 1.57 2.39
CA GLY A 9 1.24 0.36 2.97
C GLY A 9 2.35 -0.26 2.13
N PRO A 10 3.19 -1.14 2.70
CA PRO A 10 4.30 -1.77 1.99
C PRO A 10 3.79 -2.68 0.87
N LEU A 11 4.61 -2.84 -0.16
CA LEU A 11 4.40 -3.86 -1.17
C LEU A 11 4.83 -5.24 -0.64
N PRO A 12 4.17 -6.33 -1.05
CA PRO A 12 4.67 -7.67 -0.78
C PRO A 12 5.98 -7.88 -1.55
N MET A 13 7.10 -8.01 -0.85
CA MET A 13 8.38 -8.34 -1.49
C MET A 13 8.51 -9.86 -1.62
N ARG A 14 8.79 -10.31 -2.84
CA ARG A 14 9.01 -11.74 -3.17
C ARG A 14 10.49 -12.10 -3.10
N ARG A 15 11.17 -11.59 -2.07
CA ARG A 15 12.61 -11.79 -1.83
C ARG A 15 12.85 -12.38 -0.43
N GLY A 16 12.53 -13.67 -0.32
CA GLY A 16 12.76 -14.48 0.88
C GLY A 16 11.67 -14.33 1.95
N ASP A 17 11.44 -15.44 2.65
CA ASP A 17 10.31 -15.59 3.59
C ASP A 17 10.42 -14.67 4.83
N ILE A 18 11.64 -14.33 5.25
CA ILE A 18 11.89 -13.42 6.38
C ILE A 18 11.44 -11.99 6.02
N THR A 19 11.82 -11.50 4.84
CA THR A 19 11.42 -10.17 4.37
C THR A 19 9.90 -10.11 4.21
N TYR A 20 9.32 -11.13 3.57
CA TYR A 20 7.89 -11.24 3.37
C TYR A 20 7.12 -11.18 4.70
N SER A 21 7.48 -12.04 5.66
CA SER A 21 6.79 -12.11 6.96
C SER A 21 6.91 -10.82 7.78
N ARG A 22 8.06 -10.13 7.72
CA ARG A 22 8.27 -8.84 8.39
C ARG A 22 7.42 -7.73 7.78
N LEU A 23 7.39 -7.63 6.45
CA LEU A 23 6.58 -6.63 5.76
C LEU A 23 5.08 -6.91 5.92
N TRP A 24 4.67 -8.18 5.95
CA TRP A 24 3.29 -8.55 6.23
C TRP A 24 2.87 -8.12 7.63
N SER A 25 3.71 -8.42 8.63
CA SER A 25 3.46 -8.00 10.02
C SER A 25 3.39 -6.48 10.14
N LEU A 26 4.26 -5.75 9.44
CA LEU A 26 4.24 -4.30 9.37
C LEU A 26 2.95 -3.77 8.71
N ASN A 27 2.50 -4.36 7.60
CA ASN A 27 1.26 -3.98 6.92
C ASN A 27 0.05 -4.11 7.85
N ARG A 28 -0.06 -5.25 8.56
CA ARG A 28 -1.15 -5.50 9.52
C ARG A 28 -1.13 -4.52 10.68
N TRP A 29 0.05 -4.23 11.23
CA TRP A 29 0.19 -3.27 12.31
C TRP A 29 -0.20 -1.86 11.85
N MET A 30 0.28 -1.40 10.69
CA MET A 30 -0.07 -0.07 10.17
C MET A 30 -1.56 0.06 9.84
N SER A 31 -2.18 -0.96 9.24
CA SER A 31 -3.62 -0.95 8.97
C SER A 31 -4.43 -0.74 10.24
N ARG A 32 -4.10 -1.47 11.31
CA ARG A 32 -4.73 -1.31 12.63
C ARG A 32 -4.46 0.07 13.22
N TRP A 33 -3.20 0.49 13.24
CA TRP A 33 -2.81 1.77 13.83
C TRP A 33 -3.46 2.95 13.12
N CYS A 34 -3.53 2.93 11.78
CA CYS A 34 -4.18 3.98 11.00
C CYS A 34 -5.66 4.12 11.34
N SER A 35 -6.37 3.00 11.48
CA SER A 35 -7.77 2.96 11.92
C SER A 35 -7.95 3.56 13.32
N GLU A 36 -7.06 3.23 14.26
CA GLU A 36 -7.09 3.72 15.64
C GLU A 36 -6.73 5.22 15.76
N ASN A 37 -6.06 5.80 14.75
CA ASN A 37 -5.52 7.18 14.80
C ASN A 37 -6.14 8.12 13.77
N ASN A 38 -7.25 7.74 13.11
CA ASN A 38 -7.90 8.54 12.08
C ASN A 38 -6.96 8.94 10.92
N VAL A 39 -6.08 8.02 10.52
CA VAL A 39 -5.18 8.15 9.38
C VAL A 39 -5.70 7.27 8.25
N GLY A 40 -5.75 7.79 7.02
CA GLY A 40 -6.14 6.99 5.87
C GLY A 40 -5.10 5.92 5.55
N PHE A 41 -5.52 4.74 5.10
CA PHE A 41 -4.60 3.65 4.77
C PHE A 41 -4.89 3.08 3.39
N ILE A 42 -3.85 3.02 2.54
CA ILE A 42 -3.90 2.32 1.25
C ILE A 42 -3.24 0.96 1.44
N ASP A 43 -4.06 -0.09 1.43
CA ASP A 43 -3.58 -1.46 1.51
C ASP A 43 -3.06 -1.94 0.14
N ASN A 44 -1.79 -1.68 -0.13
CA ASN A 44 -1.16 -2.18 -1.34
C ASN A 44 -1.01 -3.72 -1.32
N TRP A 45 -1.05 -4.35 -0.15
CA TRP A 45 -0.88 -5.79 -0.02
C TRP A 45 -2.00 -6.58 -0.70
N SER A 46 -3.27 -6.28 -0.38
CA SER A 46 -4.42 -6.91 -1.05
C SER A 46 -4.43 -6.69 -2.56
N THR A 47 -3.78 -5.63 -3.02
CA THR A 47 -3.74 -5.32 -4.45
C THR A 47 -2.60 -6.03 -5.18
N PHE A 48 -1.45 -6.22 -4.56
CA PHE A 48 -0.25 -6.81 -5.19
C PHE A 48 -0.10 -8.31 -4.92
N GLU A 49 -0.58 -8.82 -3.79
CA GLU A 49 -0.38 -10.21 -3.41
C GLU A 49 -1.02 -11.16 -4.42
N GLY A 50 -0.31 -12.23 -4.79
CA GLY A 50 -0.77 -13.19 -5.77
C GLY A 50 -0.87 -12.71 -7.22
N LYS A 51 -0.71 -11.41 -7.53
CA LYS A 51 -0.90 -10.88 -8.89
C LYS A 51 0.40 -10.87 -9.71
N PRO A 52 0.46 -11.63 -10.82
CA PRO A 52 1.65 -11.63 -11.67
C PRO A 52 1.80 -10.30 -12.42
N GLY A 53 3.05 -9.92 -12.73
CA GLY A 53 3.36 -8.77 -13.61
C GLY A 53 3.31 -7.39 -12.94
N LEU A 54 2.98 -7.29 -11.65
CA LEU A 54 2.99 -6.02 -10.92
C LEU A 54 4.34 -5.70 -10.29
N LEU A 55 5.17 -6.72 -10.05
CA LEU A 55 6.55 -6.58 -9.58
C LEU A 55 7.52 -6.99 -10.68
N GLY A 56 8.66 -6.32 -10.72
CA GLY A 56 9.78 -6.65 -11.58
C GLY A 56 10.35 -8.03 -11.25
N ARG A 57 11.27 -8.49 -12.10
CA ARG A 57 11.94 -9.79 -11.94
C ARG A 57 12.72 -9.91 -10.63
N ASP A 58 13.10 -8.79 -10.02
CA ASP A 58 13.76 -8.76 -8.71
C ASP A 58 12.81 -9.05 -7.54
N GLY A 59 11.49 -9.08 -7.77
CA GLY A 59 10.48 -9.29 -6.73
C GLY A 59 10.39 -8.15 -5.71
N VAL A 60 10.94 -6.98 -6.04
CA VAL A 60 11.04 -5.83 -5.12
C VAL A 60 10.40 -4.59 -5.73
N HIS A 61 10.83 -4.20 -6.93
CA HIS A 61 10.38 -2.94 -7.53
C HIS A 61 9.10 -3.17 -8.33
N PRO A 62 8.14 -2.23 -8.30
CA PRO A 62 6.96 -2.33 -9.15
C PRO A 62 7.35 -2.23 -10.64
N THR A 63 6.60 -2.93 -11.49
CA THR A 63 6.63 -2.68 -12.94
C THR A 63 5.98 -1.34 -13.27
N ARG A 64 5.97 -0.94 -14.54
CA ARG A 64 5.23 0.25 -14.97
C ARG A 64 3.74 0.13 -14.64
N GLU A 65 3.18 -1.05 -14.87
CA GLU A 65 1.79 -1.39 -14.56
C GLU A 65 1.54 -1.37 -13.04
N GLY A 66 2.46 -1.92 -12.24
CA GLY A 66 2.41 -1.83 -10.78
C GLY A 66 2.47 -0.38 -10.26
N ALA A 67 3.36 0.44 -10.82
CA ALA A 67 3.50 1.85 -10.45
C ALA A 67 2.25 2.67 -10.83
N ALA A 68 1.65 2.39 -12.00
CA ALA A 68 0.41 3.02 -12.43
C ALA A 68 -0.75 2.69 -11.47
N LEU A 69 -0.81 1.44 -11.01
CA LEU A 69 -1.81 1.00 -10.04
C LEU A 69 -1.64 1.75 -8.70
N ILE A 70 -0.41 1.83 -8.16
CA ILE A 70 -0.12 2.56 -6.91
C ILE A 70 -0.54 4.03 -7.07
N SER A 71 -0.18 4.65 -8.19
CA SER A 71 -0.51 6.04 -8.50
C SER A 71 -2.03 6.26 -8.54
N CYS A 72 -2.78 5.33 -9.14
CA CYS A 72 -4.24 5.39 -9.20
C CYS A 72 -4.87 5.30 -7.80
N SER A 73 -4.40 4.38 -6.96
CA SER A 73 -4.86 4.22 -5.57
C SER A 73 -4.60 5.49 -4.75
N ILE A 74 -3.39 6.06 -4.83
CA ILE A 74 -3.06 7.32 -4.14
C ILE A 74 -3.96 8.46 -4.61
N ALA A 75 -4.12 8.63 -5.93
CA ALA A 75 -4.96 9.68 -6.49
C ALA A 75 -6.44 9.51 -6.08
N HIS A 76 -6.93 8.26 -6.01
CA HIS A 76 -8.27 7.96 -5.51
C HIS A 76 -8.40 8.33 -4.04
N SER A 77 -7.48 7.91 -3.18
CA SER A 77 -7.54 8.21 -1.74
C SER A 77 -7.45 9.71 -1.43
N LEU A 78 -6.67 10.48 -2.20
CA LEU A 78 -6.63 11.93 -2.06
C LEU A 78 -7.97 12.58 -2.42
N ARG A 79 -8.63 12.12 -3.49
CA ARG A 79 -9.97 12.62 -3.85
C ARG A 79 -11.03 12.24 -2.82
N SER A 80 -11.01 10.99 -2.35
CA SER A 80 -11.99 10.49 -1.37
C SER A 80 -11.84 11.18 -0.02
N GLY A 81 -10.60 11.40 0.45
CA GLY A 81 -10.34 12.12 1.71
C GLY A 81 -10.66 13.62 1.67
N LEU A 82 -10.74 14.21 0.46
CA LEU A 82 -11.27 15.55 0.24
C LEU A 82 -12.80 15.58 0.19
N ALA A 83 -13.44 14.49 -0.27
CA ALA A 83 -14.89 14.39 -0.49
C ALA A 83 -15.68 13.90 0.73
N SER A 84 -15.05 13.25 1.72
CA SER A 84 -15.68 12.86 2.99
C SER A 84 -15.73 14.00 4.03
N ARG A 85 -15.76 15.24 3.53
CA ARG A 85 -15.87 16.50 4.28
C ARG A 85 -17.13 17.23 3.87
#